data_AF-A0A820R9T7-F1
#
_entry.id   AF-A0A820R9T7-F1
#
_cell.length_a   1.000
_cell.length_b   1.000
_cell.length_c   1.000
_cell.angle_alpha   90.00
_cell.angle_beta   90.00
_cell.angle_gamma   90.00
#
_symmetry.space_group_name_H-M   'P 1'
#
loop_
_entity.id
_entity.type
_entity.pdbx_description
1 polymer ?
#
loop_
_entity_poly.entity_id
_entity_poly.type
_entity_poly.pdbx_seq_one_letter_code
_entity_poly.pdbx_strand_id
1 'polypeptide(L)'
;MTYGDLNSRSIIFCKLRYYITHILAQTSRYYLVLACFDRFLLTTMHSYSQFITKTSTAKYLIFITFIIWHIFLLHIVIFIRINNGQCKQFGLYYILYYTYMLVFVCLIPLILMSIFGYLTYYNMRKLHMRIQPRDLDRNKRNIRKRDQELLRMVLGDVFVNLLTLFPYSFVILETAITTYISMNKSIDHIRIENFITVITSFLYLSNFAAPFYIFFTISKSFRKDFIEFIQHIRHALTTVNEGTIATQTRR
;
A
#
# COMPACT_ATOMS: atom_id res chain seq x y z
N MET A 1 32.92 -12.51 20.15
CA MET A 1 32.90 -12.11 18.73
C MET A 1 31.47 -11.82 18.33
N THR A 2 31.00 -10.60 18.53
CA THR A 2 29.63 -10.18 18.22
C THR A 2 29.60 -9.64 16.80
N TYR A 3 28.89 -10.33 15.90
CA TYR A 3 28.48 -9.80 14.61
C TYR A 3 27.70 -8.50 14.87
N GLY A 4 28.40 -7.36 14.77
CA GLY A 4 27.77 -6.05 14.85
C GLY A 4 27.01 -5.84 13.55
N ASP A 5 25.70 -5.97 13.59
CA ASP A 5 24.80 -5.70 12.47
C ASP A 5 25.18 -4.38 11.79
N LEU A 6 25.26 -4.36 10.46
CA LEU A 6 25.52 -3.14 9.68
C LEU A 6 24.56 -1.99 10.05
N ASN A 7 23.34 -2.33 10.51
CA ASN A 7 22.34 -1.40 11.04
C ASN A 7 22.82 -0.55 12.22
N SER A 8 23.64 -1.13 13.10
CA SER A 8 24.11 -0.48 14.33
C SER A 8 25.41 0.29 14.12
N ARG A 9 26.12 0.02 13.01
CA ARG A 9 27.46 0.56 12.75
C ARG A 9 27.47 1.71 11.73
N SER A 10 26.54 1.72 10.78
CA SER A 10 26.44 2.77 9.76
C SER A 10 25.20 3.63 9.95
N ILE A 11 25.41 4.87 10.41
CA ILE A 11 24.37 5.91 10.53
C ILE A 11 23.68 6.14 9.18
N ILE A 12 24.45 6.12 8.10
CA ILE A 12 23.95 6.31 6.73
C ILE A 12 22.98 5.19 6.36
N PHE A 13 23.37 3.93 6.59
CA PHE A 13 22.53 2.78 6.25
C PHE A 13 21.23 2.78 7.05
N CYS A 14 21.30 3.09 8.36
CA CYS A 14 20.09 3.16 9.15
C CYS A 14 19.12 4.24 8.63
N LYS A 15 19.61 5.46 8.42
CA LYS A 15 18.78 6.57 7.94
C LYS A 15 18.14 6.24 6.59
N LEU A 16 18.92 5.67 5.68
CA LEU A 16 18.45 5.28 4.36
C LEU A 16 17.37 4.19 4.45
N ARG A 17 17.60 3.15 5.27
CA ARG A 17 16.62 2.07 5.48
C ARG A 17 15.29 2.61 6.00
N TYR A 18 15.32 3.44 7.04
CA TYR A 18 14.11 4.05 7.59
C TYR A 18 13.42 4.91 6.52
N TYR A 19 14.16 5.79 5.85
CA TYR A 19 13.59 6.67 4.83
C TYR A 19 12.92 5.88 3.70
N ILE A 20 13.63 4.91 3.09
CA ILE A 20 13.10 4.08 2.00
C ILE A 20 11.89 3.26 2.45
N THR A 21 11.92 2.71 3.66
CA THR A 21 10.79 1.90 4.15
C THR A 21 9.57 2.78 4.36
N HIS A 22 9.72 3.95 4.98
CA HIS A 22 8.61 4.87 5.23
C HIS A 22 8.05 5.47 3.95
N ILE A 23 8.91 5.85 3.01
CA ILE A 23 8.48 6.52 1.79
C ILE A 23 7.70 5.60 0.88
N LEU A 24 8.21 4.40 0.61
CA LEU A 24 7.54 3.41 -0.22
C LEU A 24 6.21 2.98 0.41
N ALA A 25 6.24 2.75 1.73
CA ALA A 25 5.04 2.39 2.46
C ALA A 25 3.98 3.49 2.43
N GLN A 26 4.38 4.75 2.61
CA GLN A 26 3.46 5.87 2.61
C GLN A 26 2.89 6.12 1.21
N THR A 27 3.74 6.13 0.17
CA THR A 27 3.28 6.30 -1.20
C THR A 27 2.32 5.19 -1.62
N SER A 28 2.61 3.93 -1.27
CA SER A 28 1.74 2.79 -1.59
C SER A 28 0.34 2.95 -1.00
N ARG A 29 0.25 3.38 0.26
CA ARG A 29 -1.06 3.59 0.92
C ARG A 29 -1.85 4.74 0.30
N TYR A 30 -1.19 5.86 0.01
CA TYR A 30 -1.89 7.00 -0.58
C TYR A 30 -2.25 6.74 -2.05
N TYR A 31 -1.53 5.88 -2.76
CA TYR A 31 -1.99 5.37 -4.05
C TYR A 31 -3.25 4.52 -3.94
N LEU A 32 -3.39 3.72 -2.89
CA LEU A 32 -4.64 3.01 -2.62
C LEU A 32 -5.78 3.99 -2.31
N VAL A 33 -5.54 5.02 -1.50
CA VAL A 33 -6.53 6.11 -1.26
C VAL A 33 -6.93 6.79 -2.57
N LEU A 34 -5.97 7.14 -3.43
CA LEU A 34 -6.24 7.73 -4.75
C LEU A 34 -7.00 6.76 -5.65
N ALA A 35 -6.72 5.45 -5.58
CA ALA A 35 -7.48 4.44 -6.32
C ALA A 35 -8.93 4.37 -5.81
N CYS A 36 -9.17 4.42 -4.50
CA CYS A 36 -10.53 4.50 -3.95
C CYS A 36 -11.24 5.78 -4.39
N PHE A 37 -10.55 6.91 -4.41
CA PHE A 37 -11.08 8.19 -4.87
C PHE A 37 -11.43 8.16 -6.36
N ASP A 38 -10.54 7.63 -7.21
CA ASP A 38 -10.80 7.42 -8.64
C ASP A 38 -12.04 6.55 -8.87
N ARG A 39 -12.14 5.43 -8.15
CA ARG A 39 -13.32 4.56 -8.23
C ARG A 39 -14.58 5.26 -7.76
N PHE A 40 -14.51 6.04 -6.69
CA PHE A 40 -15.64 6.84 -6.23
C PHE A 40 -16.11 7.81 -7.33
N LEU A 41 -15.22 8.57 -7.95
CA LEU A 41 -15.53 9.49 -9.05
C LEU A 41 -16.15 8.80 -10.26
N LEU A 42 -15.69 7.59 -10.60
CA LEU A 42 -16.27 6.79 -11.68
C LEU A 42 -17.72 6.37 -11.37
N THR A 43 -18.07 6.18 -10.10
CA THR A 43 -19.43 5.75 -9.70
C THR A 43 -20.43 6.90 -9.53
N THR A 44 -19.99 8.14 -9.31
CA THR A 44 -20.87 9.29 -9.07
C THR A 44 -21.42 9.95 -10.34
N MET A 45 -20.80 9.71 -11.51
CA MET A 45 -21.34 10.02 -12.85
C MET A 45 -22.14 11.33 -12.95
N HIS A 46 -21.43 12.45 -12.84
CA HIS A 46 -21.80 13.77 -13.38
C HIS A 46 -20.67 14.24 -14.33
N SER A 47 -21.00 15.03 -15.36
CA SER A 47 -20.10 15.55 -16.41
C SER A 47 -18.76 16.13 -15.91
N TYR A 48 -18.70 16.62 -14.67
CA TYR A 48 -17.50 17.16 -14.03
C TYR A 48 -16.43 16.08 -13.69
N SER A 49 -16.85 14.85 -13.37
CA SER A 49 -15.94 13.77 -12.97
C SER A 49 -15.21 13.09 -14.14
N GLN A 50 -15.65 13.33 -15.39
CA GLN A 50 -14.97 12.81 -16.59
C GLN A 50 -13.65 13.52 -16.89
N PHE A 51 -13.45 14.75 -16.40
CA PHE A 51 -12.19 15.47 -16.58
C PHE A 51 -11.10 14.96 -15.62
N ILE A 52 -11.49 14.64 -14.40
CA ILE A 52 -10.57 14.18 -13.34
C ILE A 52 -10.12 12.73 -13.57
N THR A 53 -10.99 11.89 -14.13
CA THR A 53 -10.69 10.47 -14.42
C THR A 53 -9.91 10.26 -15.72
N LYS A 54 -9.48 11.33 -16.40
CA LYS A 54 -8.57 11.21 -17.54
C LYS A 54 -7.23 10.63 -17.08
N THR A 55 -6.68 9.71 -17.86
CA THR A 55 -5.39 9.06 -17.59
C THR A 55 -4.24 10.06 -17.44
N SER A 56 -4.29 11.21 -18.13
CA SER A 56 -3.32 12.29 -17.98
C SER A 56 -3.38 12.94 -16.58
N THR A 57 -4.59 13.19 -16.06
CA THR A 57 -4.79 13.76 -14.72
C THR A 57 -4.36 12.78 -13.64
N ALA A 58 -4.68 11.50 -13.80
CA ALA A 58 -4.24 10.45 -12.86
C ALA A 58 -2.72 10.38 -12.73
N LYS A 59 -1.98 10.44 -13.86
CA LYS A 59 -0.51 10.46 -13.85
C LYS A 59 0.04 11.68 -13.08
N TYR A 60 -0.56 12.86 -13.28
CA TYR A 60 -0.16 14.08 -12.59
C TYR A 60 -0.41 13.99 -11.08
N LEU A 61 -1.57 13.47 -10.65
CA LEU A 61 -1.89 13.26 -9.23
C LEU A 61 -0.94 12.26 -8.56
N ILE A 62 -0.59 11.16 -9.25
CA ILE A 62 0.39 10.17 -8.76
C ILE A 62 1.75 10.83 -8.55
N PHE A 63 2.20 11.63 -9.52
CA PHE A 63 3.50 12.31 -9.47
C PHE A 63 3.55 13.36 -8.35
N ILE A 64 2.53 14.23 -8.23
CA ILE A 64 2.46 15.21 -7.15
C ILE A 64 2.46 14.50 -5.79
N THR A 65 1.64 13.46 -5.64
CA THR A 65 1.54 12.71 -4.39
C THR A 65 2.90 12.12 -3.99
N PHE A 66 3.64 11.58 -4.96
CA PHE A 66 4.99 11.09 -4.74
C PHE A 66 5.92 12.18 -4.19
N ILE A 67 5.96 13.35 -4.84
CA ILE A 67 6.83 14.47 -4.46
C ILE A 67 6.45 15.02 -3.07
N ILE A 68 5.15 15.21 -2.80
CA ILE A 68 4.67 15.69 -1.50
C ILE A 68 5.13 14.78 -0.37
N TRP A 69 4.95 13.46 -0.51
CA TRP A 69 5.38 12.52 0.53
C TRP A 69 6.90 12.43 0.65
N HIS A 70 7.64 12.61 -0.44
CA HIS A 70 9.11 12.68 -0.39
C HIS A 70 9.60 13.83 0.47
N ILE A 71 9.07 15.03 0.21
CA ILE A 71 9.43 16.24 0.95
C ILE A 71 8.99 16.12 2.41
N PHE A 72 7.76 15.65 2.63
CA PHE A 72 7.20 15.51 3.98
C PHE A 72 8.03 14.56 4.84
N LEU A 73 8.56 13.47 4.28
CA LEU A 73 9.33 12.45 5.00
C LEU A 73 10.81 12.79 5.21
N LEU A 74 11.32 13.91 4.69
CA LEU A 74 12.71 14.32 4.89
C LEU A 74 13.08 14.47 6.36
N HIS A 75 12.11 14.82 7.22
CA HIS A 75 12.33 14.95 8.65
C HIS A 75 12.86 13.64 9.30
N ILE A 76 12.48 12.45 8.78
CA ILE A 76 12.96 11.15 9.28
C ILE A 76 14.49 11.03 9.14
N VAL A 77 15.04 11.45 8.00
CA VAL A 77 16.49 11.39 7.73
C VAL A 77 17.27 12.30 8.69
N ILE A 78 16.68 13.44 9.04
CA ILE A 78 17.32 14.45 9.88
C ILE A 78 17.34 13.98 11.34
N PHE A 79 16.22 13.49 11.86
CA PHE A 79 16.02 13.30 13.30
C PHE A 79 16.32 11.87 13.82
N ILE A 80 16.40 10.85 12.96
CA ILE A 80 16.85 9.52 13.39
C ILE A 80 18.32 9.53 13.78
N ARG A 81 18.64 8.88 14.91
CA ARG A 81 20.00 8.78 15.45
C ARG A 81 20.29 7.35 15.90
N ILE A 82 21.58 7.04 16.05
CA ILE A 82 22.04 5.81 16.70
C ILE A 82 22.41 6.17 18.13
N ASN A 83 21.79 5.50 19.11
CA ASN A 83 22.17 5.59 20.52
C ASN A 83 22.20 4.19 21.11
N ASN A 84 23.26 3.86 21.86
CA ASN A 84 23.46 2.53 22.47
C ASN A 84 23.32 1.37 21.48
N GLY A 85 23.84 1.54 20.25
CA GLY A 85 23.76 0.52 19.19
C GLY A 85 22.36 0.31 18.58
N GLN A 86 21.36 1.09 19.01
CA GLN A 86 20.01 1.06 18.47
C GLN A 86 19.77 2.27 17.60
N CYS A 87 19.28 2.04 16.38
CA CYS A 87 18.88 3.11 15.50
C CYS A 87 17.38 3.36 15.61
N LYS A 88 17.02 4.46 16.27
CA LYS A 88 15.63 4.81 16.55
C LYS A 88 15.50 6.32 16.82
N GLN A 89 14.29 6.73 17.14
CA GLN A 89 13.97 8.08 17.60
C GLN A 89 14.28 8.23 19.10
N PHE A 90 14.59 9.44 19.55
CA PHE A 90 14.90 9.73 20.94
C PHE A 90 14.32 11.08 21.36
N GLY A 91 14.08 11.24 22.66
CA GLY A 91 13.60 12.50 23.26
C GLY A 91 12.25 12.94 22.69
N LEU A 92 12.08 14.26 22.50
CA LEU A 92 10.83 14.84 21.98
C LEU A 92 10.46 14.35 20.57
N TYR A 93 11.45 13.98 19.75
CA TYR A 93 11.17 13.47 18.41
C TYR A 93 10.50 12.10 18.43
N TYR A 94 10.72 11.29 19.47
CA TYR A 94 10.00 10.03 19.68
C TYR A 94 8.49 10.27 19.66
N ILE A 95 8.03 11.24 20.44
CA ILE A 95 6.63 11.59 20.58
C ILE A 95 6.06 12.07 19.24
N LEU A 96 6.73 13.05 18.62
CA LEU A 96 6.33 13.59 17.31
C LEU A 96 6.21 12.50 16.24
N TYR A 97 7.13 11.54 16.23
CA TYR A 97 7.14 10.42 15.29
C TYR A 97 5.95 9.48 15.49
N TYR A 98 5.62 9.08 16.72
CA TYR A 98 4.45 8.22 16.96
C TYR A 98 3.13 8.94 16.70
N THR A 99 3.03 10.23 17.02
CA THR A 99 1.88 11.05 16.64
C THR A 99 1.73 11.14 15.12
N TYR A 100 2.84 11.35 14.40
CA TYR A 100 2.86 11.32 12.93
C TYR A 100 2.37 9.98 12.38
N MET A 101 2.88 8.86 12.91
CA MET A 101 2.46 7.51 12.51
C MET A 101 0.96 7.31 12.74
N LEU A 102 0.48 7.65 13.93
CA LEU A 102 -0.93 7.49 14.26
C LEU A 102 -1.83 8.29 13.30
N VAL A 103 -1.50 9.56 13.03
CA VAL A 103 -2.37 10.44 12.24
C VAL A 103 -2.24 10.15 10.74
N PHE A 104 -1.04 10.24 10.18
CA PHE A 104 -0.83 10.25 8.74
C PHE A 104 -0.66 8.86 8.14
N VAL A 105 -0.26 7.88 8.94
CA VAL A 105 0.01 6.52 8.48
C VAL A 105 -1.17 5.60 8.79
N CYS A 106 -1.87 5.84 9.90
CA CYS A 106 -3.02 5.03 10.32
C CYS A 106 -4.36 5.72 10.07
N LEU A 107 -4.68 6.81 10.78
CA LEU A 107 -6.02 7.38 10.83
C LEU A 107 -6.48 7.96 9.50
N ILE A 108 -5.71 8.89 8.91
CA ILE A 108 -6.09 9.56 7.66
C ILE A 108 -6.35 8.56 6.52
N PRO A 109 -5.42 7.66 6.16
CA PRO A 109 -5.67 6.73 5.06
C PRO A 109 -6.81 5.77 5.39
N LEU A 110 -6.95 5.30 6.63
CA LEU A 110 -8.04 4.40 7.03
C LEU A 110 -9.41 5.07 6.90
N ILE A 111 -9.54 6.31 7.35
CA ILE A 111 -10.77 7.10 7.25
C ILE A 111 -11.10 7.37 5.79
N LEU A 112 -10.13 7.84 4.99
CA LEU A 112 -10.35 8.14 3.58
C LEU A 112 -10.72 6.90 2.76
N MET A 113 -10.02 5.78 2.96
CA MET A 113 -10.34 4.51 2.30
C MET A 113 -11.72 3.99 2.71
N SER A 114 -12.08 4.11 4.00
CA SER A 114 -13.40 3.68 4.49
C SER A 114 -14.53 4.52 3.91
N ILE A 115 -14.35 5.85 3.88
CA ILE A 115 -15.30 6.78 3.29
C ILE A 115 -15.45 6.49 1.80
N PHE A 116 -14.37 6.58 1.01
CA PHE A 116 -14.48 6.38 -0.44
C PHE A 116 -14.90 4.96 -0.81
N GLY A 117 -14.43 3.95 -0.09
CA GLY A 117 -14.86 2.56 -0.28
C GLY A 117 -16.36 2.38 -0.03
N TYR A 118 -16.88 2.93 1.08
CA TYR A 118 -18.31 2.90 1.40
C TYR A 118 -19.16 3.65 0.37
N LEU A 119 -18.78 4.89 0.00
CA LEU A 119 -19.51 5.68 -0.99
C LEU A 119 -19.53 4.96 -2.35
N THR A 120 -18.41 4.36 -2.75
CA THR A 120 -18.31 3.59 -4.00
C THR A 120 -19.23 2.37 -3.97
N TYR A 121 -19.25 1.62 -2.87
CA TYR A 121 -20.15 0.48 -2.69
C TYR A 121 -21.63 0.91 -2.73
N TYR A 122 -21.99 1.99 -2.03
CA TYR A 122 -23.34 2.53 -2.00
C TYR A 122 -23.81 2.95 -3.40
N ASN A 123 -23.00 3.72 -4.12
CA ASN A 123 -23.32 4.18 -5.48
C ASN A 123 -23.46 3.00 -6.46
N MET A 124 -22.63 1.97 -6.32
CA MET A 124 -22.74 0.77 -7.15
C MET A 124 -24.03 0.00 -6.92
N ARG A 125 -24.45 -0.17 -5.66
CA ARG A 125 -25.72 -0.83 -5.35
C ARG A 125 -26.89 -0.07 -5.99
N LYS A 126 -26.85 1.26 -5.95
CA LYS A 126 -27.85 2.14 -6.60
C LYS A 126 -27.82 2.03 -8.13
N LEU A 127 -26.63 2.01 -8.73
CA LEU A 127 -26.46 1.87 -10.18
C LEU A 127 -26.96 0.50 -10.69
N HIS A 128 -26.71 -0.56 -9.91
CA HIS A 128 -27.12 -1.91 -10.28
C HIS A 128 -28.65 -2.06 -10.27
N MET A 129 -29.34 -1.36 -9.37
CA MET A 129 -30.81 -1.35 -9.30
C MET A 129 -31.47 -0.51 -10.40
N ARG A 130 -30.80 0.52 -10.95
CA ARG A 130 -31.37 1.41 -11.98
C ARG A 130 -31.19 0.93 -13.42
N ILE A 131 -30.17 0.13 -13.73
CA ILE A 131 -29.84 -0.25 -15.11
C ILE A 131 -30.39 -1.65 -15.41
N GLN A 132 -31.56 -1.72 -16.03
CA GLN A 132 -32.08 -2.93 -16.66
C GLN A 132 -31.27 -3.19 -17.96
N PRO A 133 -30.64 -4.37 -18.16
CA PRO A 133 -29.65 -4.59 -19.21
C PRO A 133 -30.31 -4.95 -20.55
N ARG A 134 -31.23 -4.11 -21.05
CA ARG A 134 -32.00 -4.48 -22.26
C ARG A 134 -31.31 -4.13 -23.59
N ASP A 135 -30.45 -3.11 -23.69
CA ASP A 135 -29.85 -2.69 -24.98
C ASP A 135 -28.38 -2.21 -24.93
N LEU A 136 -27.53 -2.78 -24.08
CA LEU A 136 -26.10 -2.41 -24.05
C LEU A 136 -25.28 -3.27 -25.02
N ASP A 137 -24.66 -2.60 -26.00
CA ASP A 137 -23.65 -3.15 -26.90
C ASP A 137 -22.62 -4.03 -26.14
N ARG A 138 -22.22 -5.15 -26.76
CA ARG A 138 -21.32 -6.16 -26.21
C ARG A 138 -20.01 -5.55 -25.71
N ASN A 139 -19.51 -4.53 -26.40
CA ASN A 139 -18.29 -3.81 -26.00
C ASN A 139 -18.49 -3.05 -24.68
N LYS A 140 -19.60 -2.30 -24.52
CA LYS A 140 -19.91 -1.58 -23.28
C LYS A 140 -20.11 -2.54 -22.10
N ARG A 141 -20.68 -3.72 -22.34
CA ARG A 141 -20.82 -4.77 -21.33
C ARG A 141 -19.47 -5.31 -20.85
N ASN A 142 -18.51 -5.50 -21.75
CA ASN A 142 -17.16 -5.97 -21.40
C ASN A 142 -16.37 -4.92 -20.60
N ILE A 143 -16.42 -3.64 -21.01
CA ILE A 143 -15.78 -2.53 -20.28
C ILE A 143 -16.33 -2.46 -18.85
N ARG A 144 -17.65 -2.49 -18.68
CA ARG A 144 -18.29 -2.46 -17.36
C ARG A 144 -17.91 -3.65 -16.48
N LYS A 145 -17.79 -4.85 -17.05
CA LYS A 145 -17.33 -6.03 -16.30
C LYS A 145 -15.90 -5.85 -15.80
N ARG A 146 -15.01 -5.31 -16.63
CA ARG A 146 -13.63 -5.01 -16.25
C ARG A 146 -13.56 -3.98 -15.14
N ASP A 147 -14.36 -2.92 -15.21
CA ASP A 147 -14.46 -1.91 -14.14
C ASP A 147 -14.99 -2.50 -12.82
N GLN A 148 -15.96 -3.41 -12.89
CA GLN A 148 -16.46 -4.13 -11.71
C GLN A 148 -15.43 -5.09 -11.11
N GLU A 149 -14.58 -5.70 -11.92
CA GLU A 149 -13.46 -6.51 -11.42
C GLU A 149 -12.40 -5.65 -10.74
N LEU A 150 -11.99 -4.55 -11.37
CA LEU A 150 -11.04 -3.59 -10.80
C LEU A 150 -11.57 -2.99 -9.49
N LEU A 151 -12.86 -2.67 -9.43
CA LEU A 151 -13.48 -2.20 -8.19
C LEU A 151 -13.44 -3.25 -7.09
N ARG A 152 -13.79 -4.51 -7.39
CA ARG A 152 -13.75 -5.61 -6.41
C ARG A 152 -12.34 -5.86 -5.88
N MET A 153 -11.32 -5.74 -6.74
CA MET A 153 -9.93 -5.78 -6.32
C MET A 153 -9.61 -4.68 -5.31
N VAL A 154 -9.91 -3.42 -5.63
CA VAL A 154 -9.63 -2.28 -4.74
C VAL A 154 -10.36 -2.40 -3.41
N LEU A 155 -11.64 -2.82 -3.42
CA LEU A 155 -12.39 -3.05 -2.18
C LEU A 155 -11.81 -4.21 -1.35
N GLY A 156 -11.34 -5.28 -2.01
CA GLY A 156 -10.64 -6.38 -1.33
C GLY A 156 -9.34 -5.93 -0.68
N ASP A 157 -8.57 -5.09 -1.38
CA ASP A 157 -7.33 -4.52 -0.85
C ASP A 157 -7.59 -3.57 0.33
N VAL A 158 -8.62 -2.72 0.25
CA VAL A 158 -9.08 -1.89 1.39
C VAL A 158 -9.46 -2.77 2.58
N PHE A 159 -10.21 -3.86 2.36
CA PHE A 159 -10.62 -4.74 3.45
C PHE A 159 -9.43 -5.40 4.16
N VAL A 160 -8.44 -5.90 3.41
CA VAL A 160 -7.22 -6.49 3.98
C VAL A 160 -6.38 -5.44 4.70
N ASN A 161 -6.26 -4.22 4.15
CA ASN A 161 -5.60 -3.11 4.82
C ASN A 161 -6.32 -2.74 6.13
N LEU A 162 -7.65 -2.74 6.19
CA LEU A 162 -8.38 -2.47 7.43
C LEU A 162 -8.07 -3.52 8.51
N LEU A 163 -8.10 -4.81 8.16
CA LEU A 163 -7.86 -5.91 9.11
C LEU A 163 -6.46 -5.89 9.72
N THR A 164 -5.47 -5.45 8.95
CA THR A 164 -4.05 -5.49 9.34
C THR A 164 -3.56 -4.17 9.92
N LEU A 165 -4.05 -3.03 9.42
CA LEU A 165 -3.65 -1.71 9.89
C LEU A 165 -4.35 -1.34 11.20
N PHE A 166 -5.56 -1.83 11.44
CA PHE A 166 -6.29 -1.61 12.69
C PHE A 166 -5.52 -2.08 13.94
N PRO A 167 -5.05 -3.35 14.03
CA PRO A 167 -4.28 -3.80 15.20
C PRO A 167 -2.94 -3.06 15.34
N TYR A 168 -2.28 -2.73 14.23
CA TYR A 168 -1.05 -1.91 14.26
C TYR A 168 -1.30 -0.50 14.81
N SER A 169 -2.43 0.12 14.43
CA SER A 169 -2.84 1.44 14.92
C SER A 169 -3.09 1.44 16.42
N PHE A 170 -3.69 0.37 16.94
CA PHE A 170 -3.96 0.21 18.37
C PHE A 170 -2.65 0.14 19.17
N VAL A 171 -1.68 -0.64 18.71
CA VAL A 171 -0.35 -0.72 19.35
C VAL A 171 0.35 0.63 19.36
N ILE A 172 0.36 1.35 18.23
CA ILE A 172 0.94 2.70 18.16
C ILE A 172 0.26 3.67 19.12
N LEU A 173 -1.07 3.60 19.22
CA LEU A 173 -1.85 4.43 20.13
C LEU A 173 -1.51 4.12 21.58
N GLU A 174 -1.43 2.84 21.96
CA GLU A 174 -1.01 2.42 23.31
C GLU A 174 0.40 2.93 23.63
N THR A 175 1.35 2.77 22.71
CA THR A 175 2.72 3.25 22.89
C THR A 175 2.76 4.78 23.05
N ALA A 176 1.97 5.52 22.26
CA ALA A 176 1.86 6.97 22.38
C ALA A 176 1.32 7.36 23.76
N ILE A 177 0.19 6.79 24.18
CA ILE A 177 -0.45 7.07 25.48
C ILE A 177 0.49 6.71 26.65
N THR A 178 1.09 5.53 26.61
CA THR A 178 1.99 5.04 27.66
C THR A 178 3.18 5.99 27.83
N THR A 179 3.73 6.51 26.72
CA THR A 179 4.84 7.48 26.76
C THR A 179 4.45 8.79 27.43
N TYR A 180 3.18 9.21 27.33
CA TYR A 180 2.68 10.44 27.95
C TYR A 180 2.24 10.28 29.41
N ILE A 181 1.66 9.13 29.78
CA ILE A 181 0.93 8.98 31.06
C ILE A 181 1.64 8.04 32.05
N SER A 182 2.36 7.01 31.58
CA SER A 182 2.82 5.92 32.44
C SER A 182 4.34 5.88 32.58
N MET A 183 4.87 6.46 33.66
CA MET A 183 6.32 6.44 33.95
C MET A 183 6.86 5.09 34.47
N ASN A 184 6.00 4.15 34.91
CA ASN A 184 6.43 2.83 35.42
C ASN A 184 5.62 1.69 34.80
N LYS A 185 6.05 1.18 33.64
CA LYS A 185 5.50 -0.05 33.05
C LYS A 185 6.27 -1.26 33.59
N SER A 186 5.56 -2.31 34.01
CA SER A 186 6.20 -3.57 34.45
C SER A 186 6.97 -4.22 33.30
N ILE A 187 8.05 -4.93 33.61
CA ILE A 187 8.89 -5.64 32.64
C ILE A 187 8.06 -6.64 31.81
N ASP A 188 7.09 -7.31 32.43
CA ASP A 188 6.25 -8.29 31.74
C ASP A 188 5.30 -7.63 30.74
N HIS A 189 4.77 -6.46 31.07
CA HIS A 189 3.96 -5.68 30.14
C HIS A 189 4.77 -5.23 28.92
N ILE A 190 6.02 -4.79 29.12
CA ILE A 190 6.92 -4.40 28.02
C ILE A 190 7.20 -5.60 27.10
N ARG A 191 7.37 -6.80 27.67
CA ARG A 191 7.61 -8.02 26.88
C ARG A 191 6.40 -8.38 26.01
N ILE A 192 5.20 -8.33 26.58
CA ILE A 192 3.95 -8.60 25.85
C ILE A 192 3.74 -7.56 24.75
N GLU A 193 3.93 -6.27 25.06
CA GLU A 193 3.77 -5.18 24.08
C GLU A 193 4.77 -5.31 22.93
N ASN A 194 6.03 -5.66 23.19
CA ASN A 194 7.02 -5.94 22.15
C ASN A 194 6.60 -7.13 21.27
N PHE A 195 6.09 -8.20 21.87
CA PHE A 195 5.61 -9.37 21.11
C PHE A 195 4.43 -9.00 20.19
N ILE A 196 3.44 -8.27 20.71
CA ILE A 196 2.30 -7.76 19.92
C ILE A 196 2.80 -6.81 18.82
N THR A 197 3.77 -5.94 19.13
CA THR A 197 4.37 -5.03 18.16
C THR A 197 5.03 -5.78 17.00
N VAL A 198 5.75 -6.88 17.28
CA VAL A 198 6.38 -7.71 16.24
C VAL A 198 5.31 -8.37 15.35
N ILE A 199 4.27 -8.96 15.95
CA ILE A 199 3.18 -9.59 15.20
C ILE A 199 2.45 -8.58 14.31
N THR A 200 2.05 -7.45 14.89
CA THR A 200 1.32 -6.40 14.16
C THR A 200 2.18 -5.76 13.08
N SER A 201 3.47 -5.57 13.34
CA SER A 201 4.42 -5.09 12.31
C SER A 201 4.59 -6.09 11.17
N PHE A 202 4.62 -7.39 11.47
CA PHE A 202 4.67 -8.44 10.45
C PHE A 202 3.40 -8.46 9.58
N LEU A 203 2.22 -8.40 10.20
CA LEU A 203 0.94 -8.29 9.49
C LEU A 203 0.89 -7.03 8.62
N TYR A 204 1.34 -5.91 9.17
CA TYR A 204 1.43 -4.66 8.46
C TYR A 204 2.35 -4.75 7.23
N LEU A 205 3.56 -5.32 7.37
CA LEU A 205 4.50 -5.51 6.25
C LEU A 205 3.96 -6.49 5.20
N SER A 206 3.21 -7.50 5.62
CA SER A 206 2.61 -8.49 4.71
C SER A 206 1.62 -7.85 3.73
N ASN A 207 1.02 -6.69 4.07
CA ASN A 207 0.17 -5.95 3.14
C ASN A 207 0.89 -5.49 1.87
N PHE A 208 2.21 -5.32 1.88
CA PHE A 208 2.91 -4.92 0.64
C PHE A 208 2.90 -6.03 -0.41
N ALA A 209 2.77 -7.29 0.01
CA ALA A 209 2.61 -8.42 -0.89
C ALA A 209 1.13 -8.82 -1.12
N ALA A 210 0.23 -8.43 -0.22
CA ALA A 210 -1.18 -8.82 -0.27
C ALA A 210 -1.91 -8.44 -1.57
N PRO A 211 -1.76 -7.23 -2.16
CA PRO A 211 -2.44 -6.86 -3.40
C PRO A 211 -2.24 -7.86 -4.53
N PHE A 212 -1.04 -8.41 -4.68
CA PHE A 212 -0.76 -9.42 -5.70
C PHE A 212 -1.64 -10.67 -5.52
N TYR A 213 -1.68 -11.22 -4.31
CA TYR A 213 -2.48 -12.41 -4.00
C TYR A 213 -3.98 -12.14 -4.06
N ILE A 214 -4.41 -10.95 -3.61
CA ILE A 214 -5.80 -10.50 -3.69
C ILE A 214 -6.23 -10.39 -5.16
N PHE A 215 -5.43 -9.76 -6.01
CA PHE A 215 -5.78 -9.57 -7.42
C PHE A 215 -5.78 -10.89 -8.17
N PHE A 216 -4.81 -11.77 -7.86
CA PHE A 216 -4.76 -13.12 -8.39
C PHE A 216 -5.98 -13.96 -8.00
N THR A 217 -6.49 -13.86 -6.77
CA THR A 217 -7.64 -14.65 -6.31
C THR A 217 -8.99 -14.06 -6.75
N ILE A 218 -9.15 -12.74 -6.74
CA ILE A 218 -10.43 -12.07 -7.01
C ILE A 218 -10.73 -11.96 -8.51
N SER A 219 -9.76 -11.63 -9.37
CA SER A 219 -10.03 -11.33 -10.77
C SER A 219 -9.65 -12.44 -11.72
N LYS A 220 -10.63 -12.85 -12.53
CA LYS A 220 -10.41 -13.76 -13.65
C LYS A 220 -9.61 -13.10 -14.77
N SER A 221 -9.86 -11.81 -15.05
CA SER A 221 -9.11 -11.06 -16.05
C SER A 221 -7.63 -10.99 -15.69
N PHE A 222 -7.30 -10.63 -14.44
CA PHE A 222 -5.91 -10.53 -14.00
C PHE A 222 -5.17 -11.86 -14.09
N ARG A 223 -5.81 -12.97 -13.70
CA ARG A 223 -5.21 -14.31 -13.87
C ARG A 223 -4.93 -14.63 -15.33
N LYS A 224 -5.87 -14.31 -16.23
CA LYS A 224 -5.72 -14.57 -17.65
C LYS A 224 -4.55 -13.76 -18.23
N ASP A 225 -4.52 -12.46 -17.96
CA ASP A 225 -3.45 -11.55 -18.41
C ASP A 225 -2.08 -11.99 -17.86
N PHE A 226 -2.03 -12.43 -16.61
CA PHE A 226 -0.79 -12.95 -15.99
C PHE A 226 -0.32 -14.26 -16.63
N ILE A 227 -1.24 -15.20 -16.90
CA ILE A 227 -0.89 -16.46 -17.58
C ILE A 227 -0.40 -16.19 -19.00
N GLU A 228 -1.07 -15.31 -19.75
CA GLU A 228 -0.65 -14.90 -21.10
C GLU A 228 0.74 -14.27 -21.08
N PHE A 229 1.03 -13.41 -20.10
CA PHE A 229 2.35 -12.82 -19.91
C PHE A 229 3.44 -13.88 -19.64
N ILE A 230 3.18 -14.84 -18.75
CA ILE A 230 4.11 -15.94 -18.46
C ILE A 230 4.33 -16.83 -19.69
N GLN A 231 3.28 -17.11 -20.47
CA GLN A 231 3.39 -17.85 -21.73
C GLN A 231 4.26 -17.11 -22.75
N HIS A 232 4.10 -15.79 -22.87
CA HIS A 232 4.94 -14.95 -23.72
C HIS A 232 6.42 -14.99 -23.31
N ILE A 233 6.71 -14.89 -22.00
CA ILE A 233 8.09 -15.01 -21.50
C ILE A 233 8.66 -16.39 -21.82
N ARG A 234 7.90 -17.46 -21.55
CA ARG A 234 8.35 -18.83 -21.86
C ARG A 234 8.66 -18.98 -23.34
N HIS A 235 7.80 -18.48 -24.23
CA HIS A 235 8.02 -18.54 -25.67
C HIS A 235 9.26 -17.73 -26.10
N ALA A 236 9.46 -16.53 -25.55
CA ALA A 236 10.64 -15.72 -25.84
C ALA A 236 11.93 -16.41 -25.40
N LEU A 237 11.92 -17.08 -24.25
CA LEU A 237 13.06 -17.85 -23.75
C LEU A 237 13.36 -19.08 -24.63
N THR A 238 12.34 -19.81 -25.10
CA THR A 238 12.55 -20.96 -25.99
C THR A 238 13.13 -20.53 -27.34
N THR A 239 12.64 -19.43 -27.92
CA THR A 239 13.18 -18.91 -29.20
C THR A 239 14.63 -18.41 -29.10
N VAL A 240 15.00 -17.81 -27.95
CA VAL A 240 16.39 -17.40 -27.70
C VAL A 240 17.29 -18.62 -27.56
N ASN A 241 16.83 -19.67 -26.87
CA ASN A 241 17.60 -20.90 -26.70
C ASN A 241 17.84 -21.62 -28.04
N GLU A 242 16.83 -21.68 -28.91
CA GLU A 242 16.95 -22.24 -30.26
C GLU A 242 17.90 -21.43 -31.16
N GLY A 243 17.85 -20.09 -31.10
CA GLY A 243 18.76 -19.22 -31.84
C GLY A 243 20.22 -19.35 -31.41
N THR A 244 20.46 -19.58 -30.11
CA THR A 244 21.81 -19.76 -29.54
C THR A 244 22.40 -21.11 -29.95
N ILE A 245 21.58 -22.17 -29.97
CA ILE A 245 22.01 -23.49 -30.46
C ILE A 245 22.33 -23.42 -31.96
N ALA A 246 21.49 -22.78 -32.77
CA ALA A 246 21.70 -22.66 -34.22
C ALA A 246 22.97 -21.86 -34.60
N THR A 247 23.42 -20.94 -33.76
CA THR A 247 24.69 -20.20 -33.97
C THR A 247 25.91 -20.99 -33.54
N GLN A 248 25.77 -21.91 -32.58
CA GLN A 248 26.85 -22.76 -32.10
C GLN A 248 27.12 -23.97 -33.01
N THR A 249 26.10 -24.49 -33.72
CA THR A 249 26.27 -25.56 -34.73
C THR A 249 26.85 -25.07 -36.06
N ARG A 250 27.01 -23.75 -36.24
CA ARG A 250 27.55 -23.11 -37.46
C ARG A 250 29.01 -22.67 -37.36
N ARG A 251 29.65 -22.90 -36.22
CA ARG A 251 31.10 -22.77 -36.01
C ARG A 251 31.72 -24.16 -35.94
#